data_AF-A0A953ZFN5-F1
#
_entry.id   AF-A0A953ZFN5-F1
#
_cell.length_a   1.000
_cell.length_b   1.000
_cell.length_c   1.000
_cell.angle_alpha   90.00
_cell.angle_beta   90.00
_cell.angle_gamma   90.00
#
_symmetry.space_group_name_H-M   'P 1'
#
loop_
_entity.id
_entity.type
_entity.pdbx_description
1 polymer ?
#
loop_
_entity_poly.entity_id
_entity_poly.type
_entity_poly.pdbx_seq_one_letter_code
_entity_poly.pdbx_strand_id
1 'polypeptide(L)' 'MNRWLGVDFGTKYVGTAVGDDTVSMAMPLKTISAQPDTALLDELKKLAIEQGVNGFVVGLPINMDGTEGG' A
#
# COMPACT_ATOMS: atom_id res chain seq x y z
N MET A 1 9.17 -17.46 -0.61
CA MET A 1 7.84 -16.90 -0.86
C MET A 1 7.78 -15.58 -0.12
N ASN A 2 7.84 -14.49 -0.87
CA ASN A 2 7.72 -13.16 -0.32
C ASN A 2 6.29 -12.66 -0.53
N ARG A 3 5.72 -12.10 0.54
CA ARG A 3 4.43 -11.43 0.53
C ARG A 3 4.64 -9.94 0.65
N TRP A 4 3.82 -9.17 -0.05
CA TRP A 4 3.97 -7.72 -0.18
C TRP A 4 2.65 -7.03 0.15
N LEU A 5 2.75 -5.87 0.79
CA LEU A 5 1.61 -4.96 0.94
C LEU A 5 1.72 -3.84 -0.11
N GLY A 6 0.81 -3.84 -1.07
CA GLY A 6 0.61 -2.73 -1.99
C GLY A 6 -0.11 -1.57 -1.30
N VAL A 7 0.38 -0.35 -1.48
CA VAL A 7 -0.17 0.88 -0.91
C VAL A 7 -0.37 1.90 -2.02
N ASP A 8 -1.62 2.30 -2.24
CA ASP A 8 -2.01 3.37 -3.15
C ASP A 8 -2.37 4.60 -2.31
N PHE A 9 -1.45 5.57 -2.26
CA PHE A 9 -1.56 6.73 -1.40
C PHE A 9 -2.45 7.81 -2.02
N GLY A 10 -3.48 8.22 -1.30
CA GLY A 10 -4.37 9.31 -1.68
C GLY A 10 -4.65 10.24 -0.51
N THR A 11 -5.07 11.47 -0.80
CA THR A 11 -5.27 12.54 0.19
C THR A 11 -6.52 12.38 1.05
N LYS A 12 -7.45 11.50 0.65
CA LYS A 12 -8.69 11.21 1.40
C LYS A 12 -8.75 9.75 1.87
N TYR A 13 -8.27 8.84 1.01
CA TYR A 13 -8.25 7.42 1.27
C TYR A 13 -6.95 6.83 0.76
N VAL A 14 -6.49 5.79 1.45
CA VAL A 14 -5.34 4.98 1.06
C VAL A 14 -5.85 3.58 0.76
N GLY A 15 -5.65 3.14 -0.47
CA GLY A 15 -5.95 1.77 -0.90
C GLY A 15 -4.83 0.83 -0.48
N THR A 16 -5.18 -0.38 -0.03
CA THR A 16 -4.20 -1.43 0.28
C THR A 16 -4.55 -2.74 -0.41
N ALA A 17 -3.53 -3.47 -0.82
CA ALA A 17 -3.63 -4.80 -1.40
C ALA A 17 -2.56 -5.73 -0.82
N VAL A 18 -2.82 -7.03 -0.80
CA VAL A 18 -1.82 -8.04 -0.43
C VAL A 18 -1.60 -8.98 -1.60
N GLY A 19 -0.35 -9.32 -1.87
CA GLY A 19 0.01 -10.27 -2.93
C GLY A 19 1.31 -10.98 -2.61
N ASP A 20 1.59 -12.08 -3.32
CA ASP A 20 2.83 -12.82 -3.18
C ASP A 20 3.48 -13.12 -4.54
N ASP A 21 4.78 -13.40 -4.48
CA ASP A 21 5.62 -13.69 -5.64
C ASP A 21 5.38 -15.08 -6.24
N THR A 22 4.59 -15.93 -5.59
CA THR A 22 4.40 -17.32 -6.01
C THR A 22 3.19 -17.44 -6.93
N VAL A 23 2.07 -16.79 -6.57
CA VAL A 23 0.85 -16.73 -7.39
C VAL A 23 0.89 -15.53 -8.35
N SER A 24 1.75 -14.54 -8.09
CA SER A 24 1.85 -13.30 -8.87
C SER A 24 0.50 -12.59 -9.04
N MET A 25 -0.30 -12.62 -7.97
CA MET A 25 -1.62 -11.99 -7.90
C MET A 25 -1.73 -11.15 -6.63
N ALA A 26 -2.34 -9.98 -6.75
CA ALA A 26 -2.68 -9.12 -5.62
C ALA A 26 -4.19 -9.06 -5.43
N MET A 27 -4.63 -9.07 -4.17
CA MET A 27 -6.03 -8.92 -3.79
C MET A 27 -6.24 -7.65 -2.97
N PRO A 28 -7.34 -6.91 -3.17
CA PRO A 28 -7.69 -5.79 -2.30
C PRO A 28 -7.79 -6.24 -0.83
N LEU A 29 -7.25 -5.45 0.08
CA LEU A 29 -7.24 -5.78 1.51
C LEU A 29 -8.14 -4.84 2.31
N LYS A 30 -7.81 -3.54 2.31
CA LYS A 30 -8.54 -2.53 3.08
C LYS A 30 -8.41 -1.15 2.44
N THR A 31 -9.44 -0.32 2.60
CA THR A 31 -9.34 1.13 2.36
C THR A 31 -9.25 1.83 3.71
N ILE A 32 -8.19 2.61 3.90
CA ILE A 32 -7.93 3.36 5.14
C ILE A 32 -8.24 4.83 4.87
N SER A 33 -8.79 5.57 5.83
CA SER A 33 -8.90 7.02 5.71
C SER A 33 -7.51 7.64 5.80
N ALA A 34 -7.21 8.62 4.94
CA ALA A 34 -6.01 9.43 5.05
C ALA A 34 -6.13 10.37 6.28
N GLN A 35 -5.98 9.77 7.47
CA GLN A 35 -5.86 10.43 8.77
C GLN A 35 -4.43 10.98 8.93
N PRO A 36 -4.13 11.78 9.97
CA PRO A 36 -2.77 12.27 10.22
C PRO A 36 -1.72 11.15 10.12
N ASP A 37 -0.57 11.46 9.54
CA ASP A 37 0.44 10.49 9.09
C ASP A 37 0.78 9.39 10.11
N THR A 38 0.78 9.70 11.40
CA THR A 38 1.04 8.73 12.47
C THR A 38 0.00 7.61 12.54
N ALA A 39 -1.29 7.95 12.47
CA ALA A 39 -2.38 6.98 12.54
C ALA A 39 -2.42 6.08 11.29
N LEU A 40 -2.14 6.66 10.12
CA LEU A 40 -2.04 5.89 8.88
C LEU A 40 -0.88 4.89 8.94
N LEU A 41 0.30 5.33 9.39
CA LEU A 41 1.47 4.46 9.50
C LEU A 41 1.24 3.33 10.51
N ASP A 42 0.55 3.58 11.62
CA ASP A 42 0.24 2.54 12.60
C ASP A 42 -0.74 1.51 12.04
N GLU A 43 -1.74 1.93 11.27
CA GLU A 43 -2.66 1.02 10.60
C GLU A 43 -1.95 0.18 9.52
N LEU A 44 -1.04 0.78 8.74
CA LEU A 44 -0.23 0.07 7.75
C LEU A 44 0.72 -0.95 8.40
N LYS A 45 1.37 -0.59 9.51
CA LYS A 45 2.21 -1.52 10.30
C LYS A 45 1.39 -2.69 10.82
N LYS A 46 0.19 -2.42 11.34
CA LYS A 46 -0.73 -3.45 11.82
C LYS A 46 -1.09 -4.42 10.69
N LEU A 47 -1.50 -3.92 9.53
CA LEU A 47 -1.82 -4.77 8.37
C LEU A 47 -0.60 -5.58 7.91
N ALA A 48 0.59 -4.99 7.91
CA ALA A 48 1.81 -5.68 7.53
C ALA A 48 2.13 -6.86 8.46
N ILE A 49 1.96 -6.67 9.77
CA ILE A 49 2.15 -7.72 10.78
C ILE A 49 1.06 -8.80 10.63
N GLU A 50 -0.20 -8.41 10.52
CA GLU A 50 -1.34 -9.34 10.39
C GLU A 50 -1.25 -10.21 9.14
N GLN A 51 -0.75 -9.66 8.03
CA GLN A 51 -0.59 -10.37 6.76
C GLN A 51 0.76 -11.07 6.63
N GLY A 52 1.71 -10.85 7.55
CA GLY A 52 3.06 -11.41 7.48
C GLY A 52 3.82 -10.98 6.23
N VAL A 53 3.71 -9.71 5.83
CA VAL A 53 4.38 -9.21 4.62
C VAL A 53 5.87 -8.97 4.87
N ASN A 54 6.68 -9.15 3.83
CA ASN A 54 8.12 -8.93 3.84
C ASN A 54 8.52 -7.51 3.43
N GLY A 55 7.58 -6.75 2.87
CA GLY A 55 7.83 -5.39 2.42
C GLY A 55 6.57 -4.70 1.89
N PHE A 56 6.76 -3.43 1.54
CA PHE A 56 5.72 -2.56 0.99
C PHE A 56 6.06 -2.20 -0.45
N VAL A 57 5.04 -2.05 -1.28
CA VAL A 57 5.12 -1.47 -2.63
C VAL A 57 4.21 -0.25 -2.63
N VAL A 58 4.76 0.93 -2.85
CA VAL A 58 4.02 2.19 -2.82
C VAL A 58 3.93 2.76 -4.23
N GLY A 59 2.73 3.17 -4.64
CA GLY A 59 2.55 3.84 -5.93
C GLY A 59 3.36 5.13 -6.01
N LEU A 60 4.17 5.27 -7.05
CA LEU A 60 4.85 6.52 -7.37
C LEU A 60 3.94 7.35 -8.29
N PRO A 61 3.36 8.46 -7.81
CA PRO A 61 2.56 9.34 -8.65
C PRO A 61 3.44 9.98 -9.74
N ILE A 62 3.09 9.74 -10.99
CA ILE A 62 3.73 10.32 -12.16
C ILE A 62 2.67 10.97 -13.05
N ASN A 63 2.99 12.15 -13.57
CA ASN A 63 2.17 12.84 -14.56
C ASN A 63 2.27 12.12 -15.92
N MET A 64 1.35 12.43 -16.84
CA MET A 64 1.35 11.83 -18.18
C MET A 64 2.58 12.20 -19.02
N ASP A 65 3.29 13.27 -18.67
CA ASP A 65 4.56 13.68 -19.30
C ASP A 65 5.80 13.03 -18.66
N GLY A 66 5.61 12.15 -17.67
CA GLY A 66 6.69 11.44 -16.99
C GLY A 66 7.36 12.21 -15.86
N THR A 67 6.93 13.45 -15.57
CA THR A 67 7.36 14.17 -14.37
C THR A 67 6.71 13.59 -13.11
N GLU A 68 7.35 13.73 -11.95
CA GLU A 68 6.76 13.32 -10.68
C GLU A 68 5.51 14.17 -10.38
N GLY A 69 4.42 13.50 -10.01
CA GLY A 69 3.16 14.15 -9.63
C GLY A 69 3.04 14.21 -8.11
N GLY A 70 2.70 15.37 -7.56
CA GLY A 70 2.56 15.58 -6.12
C GLY A 70 2.02 16.95 -5.79
#